data_AF-A0A9P4A3P4-F1
#
_entry.id   AF-A0A9P4A3P4-F1
#
_cell.length_a   1.000
_cell.length_b   1.000
_cell.length_c   1.000
_cell.angle_alpha   90.00
_cell.angle_beta   90.00
_cell.angle_gamma   90.00
#
_symmetry.space_group_name_H-M   'P 1'
#
loop_
_entity.id
_entity.type
_entity.pdbx_description
1 polymer ?
#
loop_
_entity_poly.entity_id
_entity_poly.type
_entity_poly.pdbx_seq_one_letter_code
_entity_poly.pdbx_strand_id
1 'polypeptide(L)'
;RTMISQEQFCQIIGRLRLYQVLPASQMKELPKVILGDSNINAATKGYIDNPNFGLHGRAKISCWDLMQLLNEAAKQSYIDKFLERNQNATDFAVGIQKALRGEDTENYGWFLR
;
A
#
# COMPACT_ATOMS: atom_id res chain seq x y z
N ARG A 1 6.96 -16.31 2.25
CA ARG A 1 6.15 -15.07 2.18
C ARG A 1 7.10 -13.89 2.04
N THR A 2 6.80 -12.92 1.17
CA THR A 2 7.64 -11.71 1.02
C THR A 2 7.37 -10.78 2.19
N MET A 3 8.43 -10.28 2.83
CA MET A 3 8.37 -9.49 4.05
C MET A 3 8.75 -8.03 3.76
N ILE A 4 8.13 -7.11 4.49
CA ILE A 4 8.30 -5.67 4.41
C ILE A 4 8.83 -5.19 5.77
N SER A 5 9.99 -4.53 5.77
CA SER A 5 10.53 -3.89 6.98
C SER A 5 9.76 -2.62 7.34
N GLN A 6 9.99 -2.11 8.54
CA GLN A 6 9.40 -0.84 8.96
C GLN A 6 9.82 0.30 8.04
N GLU A 7 11.09 0.36 7.64
CA GLU A 7 11.60 1.37 6.71
C GLU A 7 10.92 1.28 5.35
N GLN A 8 10.76 0.07 4.80
CA GLN A 8 10.06 -0.14 3.54
C GLN A 8 8.59 0.25 3.64
N PHE A 9 7.93 -0.08 4.76
CA PHE A 9 6.55 0.36 4.99
C PHE A 9 6.45 1.89 5.04
N CYS A 10 7.32 2.55 5.80
CA CYS A 10 7.38 4.01 5.86
C CYS A 10 7.62 4.63 4.46
N GLN A 11 8.51 4.04 3.66
CA GLN A 11 8.77 4.49 2.29
C GLN A 11 7.52 4.37 1.42
N ILE A 12 6.83 3.22 1.48
CA ILE A 12 5.58 3.00 0.76
C ILE A 12 4.54 4.06 1.12
N ILE A 13 4.32 4.32 2.41
CA ILE A 13 3.35 5.32 2.87
C ILE A 13 3.74 6.73 2.41
N GLY A 14 5.02 7.10 2.52
CA GLY A 14 5.52 8.39 2.02
C GLY A 14 5.31 8.57 0.52
N ARG A 15 5.61 7.53 -0.27
CA ARG A 15 5.44 7.54 -1.72
C ARG A 15 3.98 7.54 -2.15
N LEU A 16 3.09 6.86 -1.41
CA LEU A 16 1.65 6.94 -1.62
C LEU A 16 1.11 8.36 -1.41
N ARG A 17 1.60 9.08 -0.40
CA ARG A 17 1.23 10.49 -0.18
C ARG A 17 1.76 11.40 -1.29
N LEU A 18 3.01 11.22 -1.70
CA LEU A 18 3.59 11.97 -2.81
C LEU A 18 2.82 11.72 -4.12
N TYR A 19 2.46 10.46 -4.39
CA TYR A 19 1.69 10.05 -5.57
C TYR A 19 0.40 10.85 -5.75
N GLN A 20 -0.31 11.19 -4.66
CA GLN A 20 -1.55 11.98 -4.73
C GLN A 20 -1.39 13.39 -5.30
N VAL A 21 -0.17 13.93 -5.24
CA VAL A 21 0.14 15.32 -5.63
C VAL A 21 1.10 15.41 -6.81
N LEU A 22 1.43 14.27 -7.45
CA LEU A 22 2.30 14.27 -8.62
C LEU A 22 1.62 14.94 -9.83
N PRO A 23 2.40 15.60 -10.70
CA PRO A 23 1.91 16.02 -12.01
C PRO A 23 1.35 14.83 -12.80
N ALA A 24 0.29 15.06 -13.56
CA ALA A 24 -0.39 14.00 -14.31
C ALA A 24 0.51 13.24 -15.31
N SER A 25 1.57 13.87 -15.82
CA SER A 25 2.56 13.21 -16.68
C SER A 25 3.32 12.12 -15.92
N GLN A 26 3.83 12.43 -14.73
CA GLN A 26 4.58 11.48 -13.89
C GLN A 26 3.67 10.38 -13.33
N MET A 27 2.43 10.73 -12.96
CA MET A 27 1.48 9.75 -12.44
C MET A 27 1.12 8.67 -13.46
N LYS A 28 1.09 8.99 -14.76
CA LYS A 28 0.80 8.03 -15.84
C LYS A 28 1.88 6.96 -16.05
N GLU A 29 3.09 7.20 -15.55
CA GLU A 29 4.22 6.25 -15.66
C GLU A 29 4.26 5.24 -14.51
N LEU A 30 3.38 5.42 -13.52
CA LEU A 30 3.31 4.63 -12.29
C LEU A 30 2.03 3.78 -12.27
N PRO A 31 2.03 2.67 -11.49
CA PRO A 31 0.82 1.92 -11.23
C PRO A 31 -0.28 2.81 -10.65
N LYS A 32 -1.50 2.66 -11.18
CA LYS A 32 -2.66 3.41 -10.69
C LYS A 32 -2.92 3.02 -9.23
N VAL A 33 -2.94 4.00 -8.34
CA VAL A 33 -3.42 3.85 -6.96
C VAL A 33 -4.63 4.75 -6.73
N ILE A 34 -5.72 4.19 -6.20
CA ILE A 34 -6.98 4.92 -5.94
C ILE A 34 -7.27 5.14 -4.46
N LEU A 35 -6.36 4.73 -3.58
CA LEU A 35 -6.41 5.02 -2.15
C LEU A 35 -6.08 6.49 -1.93
N GLY A 36 -6.96 7.21 -1.23
CA GLY A 36 -6.75 8.63 -0.89
C GLY A 36 -6.08 8.80 0.47
N ASP A 37 -5.80 10.06 0.84
CA ASP A 37 -5.11 10.42 2.10
C ASP A 37 -5.75 9.82 3.36
N SER A 38 -7.08 9.79 3.44
CA SER A 38 -7.78 9.19 4.58
C SER A 38 -7.53 7.68 4.67
N ASN A 39 -7.51 6.98 3.53
CA ASN A 39 -7.19 5.55 3.48
C ASN A 39 -5.72 5.30 3.86
N ILE A 40 -4.80 6.11 3.34
CA ILE A 40 -3.37 5.99 3.66
C ILE A 40 -3.15 6.20 5.18
N ASN A 41 -3.82 7.18 5.78
CA ASN A 41 -3.78 7.42 7.23
C ASN A 41 -4.39 6.26 8.02
N ALA A 42 -5.53 5.73 7.59
CA ALA A 42 -6.17 4.58 8.23
C ALA A 42 -5.28 3.34 8.19
N ALA A 43 -4.62 3.06 7.06
CA ALA A 43 -3.67 1.96 6.92
C ALA A 43 -2.44 2.15 7.82
N THR A 44 -1.95 3.38 7.93
CA THR A 44 -0.83 3.73 8.83
C THR A 44 -1.21 3.51 10.30
N LYS A 45 -2.43 3.90 10.69
CA LYS A 45 -2.95 3.61 12.03
C LYS A 45 -3.08 2.10 12.26
N GLY A 46 -3.65 1.38 11.29
CA GLY A 46 -3.77 -0.08 11.35
C GLY A 46 -2.40 -0.78 11.46
N TYR A 47 -1.36 -0.23 10.82
CA TYR A 47 -0.01 -0.75 10.96
C TYR A 47 0.51 -0.72 12.41
N ILE A 48 0.08 0.24 13.23
CA ILE A 48 0.46 0.29 14.65
C ILE A 48 -0.53 -0.48 15.52
N ASP A 49 -1.83 -0.26 15.32
CA ASP A 49 -2.87 -0.64 16.26
C ASP A 49 -3.51 -2.00 15.96
N ASN A 50 -3.46 -2.49 14.71
CA ASN A 50 -4.17 -3.73 14.33
C ASN A 50 -3.43 -4.95 14.91
N PRO A 51 -4.08 -5.78 15.75
CA PRO A 51 -3.43 -6.92 16.41
C PRO A 51 -3.13 -8.09 15.46
N ASN A 52 -3.83 -8.17 14.32
CA ASN A 52 -3.70 -9.28 13.37
C ASN A 52 -2.69 -8.98 12.27
N PHE A 53 -2.71 -7.75 11.74
CA PHE A 53 -1.95 -7.36 10.54
C PHE A 53 -0.95 -6.24 10.80
N GLY A 54 -1.06 -5.51 11.91
CA GLY A 54 -0.14 -4.44 12.30
C GLY A 54 1.18 -4.99 12.87
N LEU A 55 2.20 -4.14 12.95
CA LEU A 55 3.53 -4.48 13.43
C LEU A 55 3.48 -5.19 14.78
N HIS A 56 2.78 -4.62 15.77
CA HIS A 56 2.44 -5.25 17.06
C HIS A 56 3.54 -6.15 17.66
N GLY A 57 4.73 -5.58 17.89
CA GLY A 57 5.89 -6.29 18.47
C GLY A 57 6.67 -7.20 17.49
N ARG A 58 6.20 -7.34 16.25
CA ARG A 58 6.94 -7.99 15.16
C ARG A 58 7.99 -7.02 14.61
N ALA A 59 9.05 -7.55 14.00
CA ALA A 59 10.06 -6.74 13.33
C ALA A 59 9.65 -6.33 11.89
N LYS A 60 8.75 -7.08 11.27
CA LYS A 60 8.33 -6.95 9.86
C LYS A 60 6.88 -7.38 9.70
N ILE A 61 6.23 -6.88 8.65
CA ILE A 61 4.93 -7.38 8.19
C ILE A 61 5.09 -8.12 6.86
N SER A 62 4.16 -8.99 6.51
CA SER A 62 4.16 -9.63 5.18
C SER A 62 3.44 -8.74 4.13
N CYS A 63 3.65 -8.97 2.83
CA CYS A 63 2.85 -8.29 1.81
C CYS A 63 1.35 -8.62 1.91
N TRP A 64 1.00 -9.78 2.47
CA TRP A 64 -0.38 -10.12 2.81
C TRP A 64 -0.93 -9.19 3.90
N ASP A 65 -0.16 -8.93 4.94
CA ASP A 65 -0.57 -8.01 6.00
C ASP A 65 -0.75 -6.59 5.45
N LEU A 66 0.16 -6.12 4.58
CA LEU A 66 -0.01 -4.85 3.87
C LEU A 66 -1.33 -4.80 3.10
N MET A 67 -1.63 -5.85 2.33
CA MET A 67 -2.90 -5.94 1.60
C MET A 67 -4.10 -5.82 2.54
N GLN A 68 -4.09 -6.53 3.67
CA GLN A 68 -5.18 -6.49 4.65
C GLN A 68 -5.34 -5.10 5.27
N LEU A 69 -4.22 -4.43 5.62
CA LEU A 69 -4.24 -3.06 6.15
C LEU A 69 -4.84 -2.07 5.14
N LEU A 70 -4.48 -2.19 3.86
CA LEU A 70 -5.01 -1.32 2.79
C LEU A 70 -6.50 -1.63 2.50
N ASN A 71 -6.91 -2.89 2.53
CA ASN A 71 -8.31 -3.30 2.36
C ASN A 71 -9.19 -2.80 3.52
N GLU A 72 -8.73 -2.92 4.77
CA GLU A 72 -9.42 -2.38 5.93
C GLU A 72 -9.53 -0.85 5.87
N ALA A 73 -8.47 -0.18 5.43
CA ALA A 73 -8.52 1.26 5.18
C ALA A 73 -9.50 1.65 4.07
N ALA A 74 -9.61 0.84 3.01
CA ALA A 74 -10.55 1.08 1.92
C ALA A 74 -12.02 0.95 2.36
N LYS A 75 -12.34 0.09 3.34
CA LYS A 75 -13.70 -0.07 3.92
C LYS A 75 -14.28 1.21 4.50
N GLN A 76 -13.44 2.14 4.95
CA GLN A 76 -13.89 3.41 5.52
C GLN A 76 -14.39 4.43 4.48
N SER A 77 -14.36 4.05 3.20
CA SER A 77 -14.75 4.91 2.08
C SER A 77 -16.21 4.68 1.69
N TYR A 78 -16.82 5.66 1.02
CA TYR A 78 -18.17 5.56 0.44
C TYR A 78 -18.37 4.24 -0.34
N ILE A 79 -19.56 3.65 -0.15
CA ILE A 79 -19.92 2.28 -0.55
C ILE A 79 -19.78 2.02 -2.07
N ASP A 80 -19.90 3.08 -2.87
CA ASP A 80 -19.88 3.06 -4.33
C ASP A 80 -18.51 2.69 -4.93
N LYS A 81 -17.41 2.88 -4.19
CA LYS A 81 -16.04 2.57 -4.66
C LYS A 81 -15.35 1.45 -3.89
N PHE A 82 -16.07 0.76 -3.02
CA PHE A 82 -15.49 -0.25 -2.14
C PHE A 82 -14.79 -1.38 -2.92
N LEU A 83 -15.47 -1.97 -3.91
CA LEU A 83 -14.95 -3.11 -4.66
C LEU A 83 -13.70 -2.74 -5.46
N GLU A 84 -13.74 -1.61 -6.18
CA GLU A 84 -12.60 -1.12 -6.97
C GLU A 84 -11.38 -0.88 -6.07
N ARG A 85 -11.57 -0.26 -4.89
CA ARG A 85 -10.48 0.04 -3.96
C ARG A 85 -9.85 -1.21 -3.34
N ASN A 86 -10.64 -2.24 -3.03
CA ASN A 86 -10.08 -3.50 -2.53
C ASN A 86 -9.30 -4.24 -3.61
N GLN A 87 -9.81 -4.24 -4.85
CA GLN A 87 -9.05 -4.80 -5.97
C GLN A 87 -7.73 -4.04 -6.14
N ASN A 88 -7.76 -2.71 -6.13
CA ASN A 88 -6.55 -1.92 -6.25
C ASN A 88 -5.55 -2.11 -5.10
N ALA A 89 -6.03 -2.25 -3.86
CA ALA A 89 -5.18 -2.57 -2.70
C ALA A 89 -4.52 -3.96 -2.84
N THR A 90 -5.27 -4.92 -3.40
CA THR A 90 -4.76 -6.25 -3.73
C THR A 90 -3.68 -6.19 -4.81
N ASP A 91 -3.98 -5.53 -5.93
CA ASP A 91 -3.04 -5.35 -7.04
C ASP A 91 -1.77 -4.63 -6.56
N PHE A 92 -1.92 -3.61 -5.72
CA PHE A 92 -0.81 -2.86 -5.15
C PHE A 92 0.09 -3.74 -4.28
N ALA A 93 -0.48 -4.52 -3.35
CA ALA A 93 0.30 -5.41 -2.49
C ALA A 93 1.03 -6.51 -3.29
N VAL A 94 0.39 -7.06 -4.33
CA VAL A 94 1.00 -8.01 -5.26
C VAL A 94 2.13 -7.36 -6.07
N GLY A 95 1.92 -6.13 -6.55
CA GLY A 95 2.94 -5.35 -7.25
C GLY A 95 4.18 -5.09 -6.39
N ILE A 96 3.98 -4.66 -5.13
CA ILE A 96 5.06 -4.51 -4.15
C ILE A 96 5.77 -5.83 -3.90
N GLN A 97 5.03 -6.94 -3.78
CA GLN A 97 5.62 -8.26 -3.63
C GLN A 97 6.53 -8.64 -4.81
N LYS A 98 6.07 -8.42 -6.05
CA LYS A 98 6.87 -8.66 -7.26
C LYS A 98 8.10 -7.76 -7.28
N ALA A 99 7.97 -6.49 -6.92
CA ALA A 99 9.09 -5.56 -6.88
C ALA A 99 10.17 -5.95 -5.86
N LEU A 100 9.77 -6.39 -4.67
CA LEU A 100 10.69 -6.91 -3.66
C LEU A 100 11.41 -8.21 -4.09
N ARG A 101 10.82 -8.96 -5.03
CA ARG A 101 11.41 -10.18 -5.59
C ARG A 101 12.27 -9.93 -6.84
N GLY A 102 12.35 -8.69 -7.32
CA GLY A 102 13.03 -8.36 -8.58
C GLY A 102 12.23 -8.73 -9.83
N GLU A 103 10.93 -8.98 -9.69
CA GLU A 103 10.00 -9.36 -10.75
C GLU A 103 9.10 -8.17 -11.16
N ASP A 104 9.56 -6.93 -10.94
CA ASP A 104 8.78 -5.72 -11.24
C ASP A 104 8.71 -5.45 -12.75
N THR A 105 7.49 -5.40 -13.28
CA THR A 105 7.23 -5.06 -14.68
C THR A 105 6.41 -3.78 -14.84
N GLU A 106 5.92 -3.21 -13.74
CA GLU A 106 4.93 -2.12 -13.75
C GLU A 106 5.41 -0.90 -12.94
N ASN A 107 6.68 -0.87 -12.52
CA ASN A 107 7.29 0.22 -11.74
C ASN A 107 6.80 0.34 -10.29
N TYR A 108 6.32 -0.74 -9.66
CA TYR A 108 5.98 -0.74 -8.23
C TYR A 108 7.20 -0.48 -7.33
N GLY A 109 8.41 -0.76 -7.81
CA GLY A 109 9.66 -0.44 -7.14
C GLY A 109 9.84 1.05 -6.88
N TRP A 110 9.11 1.93 -7.57
CA TRP A 110 9.07 3.36 -7.24
C TRP A 110 8.54 3.60 -5.82
N PHE A 111 7.61 2.81 -5.31
CA PHE A 111 7.08 2.97 -3.94
C PHE A 111 8.03 2.44 -2.86
N LEU A 112 9.11 1.75 -3.24
CA LEU A 112 10.09 1.15 -2.33
C LEU A 112 11.41 1.93 -2.26
N ARG A 113 11.62 2.89 -3.17
CA ARG A 113 12.82 3.73 -3.26
C ARG A 113 12.58 5.10 -2.71
#